data_AF-A0A5S6QEL3-F1
#
_entry.id   AF-A0A5S6QEL3-F1
#
_cell.length_a   1.000
_cell.length_b   1.000
_cell.length_c   1.000
_cell.angle_alpha   90.00
_cell.angle_beta   90.00
_cell.angle_gamma   90.00
#
_symmetry.space_group_name_H-M   'P 1'
#
loop_
_entity.id
_entity.type
_entity.pdbx_description
1 polymer ?
#
loop_
_entity_poly.entity_id
_entity_poly.type
_entity_poly.pdbx_seq_one_letter_code
_entity_poly.pdbx_strand_id
1 'polypeptide(L)'
;MLEQVQEAPQSSEPRKVSVQQKVTYPSEHLQKYARRNGFGCEYEVNMDKASFLFRCKLTVGEWTTVTEAKSKKEAKHAAAVNMLKQISVIKWKERESWGLPREGEQCNAYLNNLATLVPCRLPQRPSDVSDCHLESTPRTGHIMELKRLCGKRCLKLRFEVNASQDGKVTAVACLCDGRRFTGEGPSKRKAMAAAAFECIKAVKFEISVHAT
;
A
#
# COMPACT_ATOMS: atom_id res chain seq x y z
N MET A 1 -49.97 44.28 -22.29
CA MET A 1 -48.75 43.67 -22.84
C MET A 1 -47.59 44.05 -21.93
N LEU A 2 -46.92 43.02 -21.38
CA LEU A 2 -45.67 42.99 -20.59
C LEU A 2 -45.67 43.75 -19.24
N GLU A 3 -45.91 43.07 -18.11
CA GLU A 3 -45.01 42.22 -17.29
C GLU A 3 -43.93 42.97 -16.50
N GLN A 4 -44.04 42.81 -15.18
CA GLN A 4 -43.17 43.33 -14.14
C GLN A 4 -41.83 42.59 -14.14
N VAL A 5 -40.73 43.32 -13.98
CA VAL A 5 -39.41 42.72 -13.65
C VAL A 5 -39.04 43.16 -12.24
N GLN A 6 -39.03 42.18 -11.34
CA GLN A 6 -38.63 42.31 -9.95
C GLN A 6 -37.19 41.80 -9.83
N GLU A 7 -36.23 42.68 -9.54
CA GLU A 7 -34.84 42.31 -9.25
C GLU A 7 -34.72 41.74 -7.83
N ALA A 8 -34.19 40.53 -7.73
CA ALA A 8 -33.69 39.95 -6.49
C ALA A 8 -32.19 39.64 -6.67
N PRO A 9 -31.29 40.15 -5.81
CA PRO A 9 -29.88 39.78 -5.88
C PRO A 9 -29.69 38.37 -5.31
N GLN A 10 -29.26 37.46 -6.19
CA GLN A 10 -28.95 36.08 -5.85
C GLN A 10 -27.72 35.96 -4.96
N SER A 11 -27.93 35.35 -3.79
CA SER A 11 -26.92 34.67 -3.00
C SER A 11 -26.09 33.71 -3.87
N SER A 12 -24.77 33.89 -3.90
CA SER A 12 -23.84 32.91 -4.46
C SER A 12 -22.83 32.51 -3.39
N GLU A 13 -23.23 31.54 -2.58
CA GLU A 13 -22.31 30.78 -1.74
C GLU A 13 -21.28 30.02 -2.62
N PRO A 14 -20.01 29.90 -2.18
CA PRO A 14 -19.01 29.18 -2.93
C PRO A 14 -19.35 27.68 -2.97
N ARG A 15 -19.61 27.17 -4.19
CA ARG A 15 -19.75 25.74 -4.49
C ARG A 15 -18.52 24.98 -4.00
N LYS A 16 -18.64 24.32 -2.86
CA LYS A 16 -17.72 23.27 -2.42
C LYS A 16 -17.84 22.09 -3.39
N VAL A 17 -16.97 22.03 -4.39
CA VAL A 17 -16.80 20.84 -5.22
C VAL A 17 -16.01 19.82 -4.39
N SER A 18 -16.73 18.96 -3.68
CA SER A 18 -16.17 17.80 -2.99
C SER A 18 -15.84 16.70 -4.00
N VAL A 19 -14.77 16.89 -4.78
CA VAL A 19 -14.15 15.76 -5.47
C VAL A 19 -13.52 14.90 -4.38
N GLN A 20 -14.15 13.77 -4.05
CA GLN A 20 -13.54 12.71 -3.26
C GLN A 20 -12.31 12.18 -4.01
N GLN A 21 -11.19 12.89 -3.93
CA GLN A 21 -9.94 12.45 -4.51
C GLN A 21 -9.48 11.22 -3.73
N LYS A 22 -9.68 10.05 -4.34
CA LYS A 22 -9.12 8.77 -3.93
C LYS A 22 -7.64 9.00 -3.60
N VAL A 23 -7.28 8.93 -2.31
CA VAL A 23 -5.92 9.17 -1.82
C VAL A 23 -4.98 8.27 -2.61
N THR A 24 -4.22 8.90 -3.51
CA THR A 24 -3.31 8.24 -4.43
C THR A 24 -1.90 8.45 -3.88
N TYR A 25 -1.10 7.40 -3.88
CA TYR A 25 0.20 7.44 -3.20
C TYR A 25 1.22 8.26 -4.03
N PRO A 26 2.19 8.97 -3.42
CA PRO A 26 3.11 9.85 -4.18
C PRO A 26 3.86 9.13 -5.30
N SER A 27 4.27 7.87 -5.09
CA SER A 27 4.90 7.07 -6.13
C SER A 27 3.95 6.74 -7.29
N GLU A 28 2.65 6.63 -7.05
CA GLU A 28 1.66 6.37 -8.10
C GLU A 28 1.45 7.61 -8.97
N HIS A 29 1.38 8.80 -8.36
CA HIS A 29 1.35 10.07 -9.10
C HIS A 29 2.59 10.24 -9.96
N LEU A 30 3.77 9.96 -9.38
CA LEU A 30 5.02 10.03 -10.10
C LEU A 30 5.10 9.01 -11.24
N GLN A 31 4.60 7.79 -11.04
CA GLN A 31 4.59 6.77 -12.08
C GLN A 31 3.63 7.12 -13.22
N LYS A 32 2.49 7.76 -12.94
CA LYS A 32 1.58 8.28 -13.97
C LYS A 32 2.27 9.36 -14.82
N TYR A 33 2.97 10.28 -14.16
CA TYR A 33 3.78 11.30 -14.84
C TYR A 33 4.83 10.66 -15.74
N ALA A 34 5.64 9.75 -15.18
CA ALA A 34 6.76 9.14 -15.87
C ALA A 34 6.28 8.38 -17.13
N ARG A 35 5.27 7.52 -16.98
CA ARG A 35 4.72 6.74 -18.11
C ARG A 35 4.20 7.60 -19.25
N ARG A 36 3.54 8.73 -18.94
CA ARG A 36 2.98 9.62 -19.98
C ARG A 36 4.03 10.41 -20.73
N ASN A 37 5.16 10.67 -20.09
CA ASN A 37 6.28 11.38 -20.70
C ASN A 37 7.35 10.41 -21.24
N GLY A 38 7.08 9.10 -21.27
CA GLY A 38 8.03 8.09 -21.75
C GLY A 38 9.21 7.80 -20.81
N PHE A 39 9.12 8.19 -19.54
CA PHE A 39 10.16 7.99 -18.54
C PHE A 39 9.89 6.76 -17.64
N GLY A 40 10.97 6.18 -17.12
CA GLY A 40 10.95 5.27 -15.98
C GLY A 40 11.16 6.00 -14.66
N CYS A 41 10.73 5.40 -13.54
CA CYS A 41 11.11 5.85 -12.20
C CYS A 41 12.13 4.88 -11.62
N GLU A 42 13.36 5.33 -11.43
CA GLU A 42 14.45 4.52 -10.88
C GLU A 42 14.72 4.93 -9.44
N TYR A 43 14.64 3.96 -8.53
CA TYR A 43 14.89 4.17 -7.10
C TYR A 43 16.15 3.41 -6.68
N GLU A 44 17.21 4.14 -6.38
CA GLU A 44 18.43 3.61 -5.78
C GLU A 44 18.41 3.91 -4.27
N VAL A 45 18.38 2.88 -3.43
CA VAL A 45 18.30 3.05 -1.97
C VAL A 45 19.50 2.39 -1.30
N ASN A 46 20.35 3.23 -0.73
CA ASN A 46 21.54 2.82 -0.01
C ASN A 46 21.40 3.18 1.47
N MET A 47 21.85 2.29 2.36
CA MET A 47 21.93 2.61 3.79
C MET A 47 23.31 3.20 4.06
N ASP A 48 23.34 4.42 4.55
CA ASP A 48 24.57 4.98 5.08
C ASP A 48 24.86 4.37 6.45
N LYS A 49 26.00 3.68 6.56
CA LYS A 49 26.40 2.98 7.78
C LYS A 49 26.85 3.95 8.87
N ALA A 50 27.26 5.17 8.51
CA ALA A 50 27.72 6.16 9.48
C ALA A 50 26.54 6.87 10.17
N SER A 51 25.56 7.32 9.38
CA SER A 51 24.38 8.03 9.90
C SER A 51 23.20 7.12 10.27
N PHE A 52 23.27 5.82 9.94
CA PHE A 52 22.15 4.87 10.04
C PHE A 52 20.88 5.33 9.29
N LEU A 53 21.02 6.23 8.32
CA LEU A 53 19.94 6.70 7.46
C LEU A 53 19.92 5.96 6.13
N PHE A 54 18.71 5.82 5.57
CA PHE A 54 18.51 5.35 4.21
C PHE A 54 18.51 6.54 3.26
N ARG A 55 19.53 6.59 2.41
CA ARG A 55 19.64 7.53 1.31
C ARG A 55 18.95 6.95 0.07
N CYS A 56 17.90 7.61 -0.39
CA CYS A 56 17.19 7.27 -1.62
C CYS A 56 17.51 8.30 -2.69
N LYS A 57 18.12 7.86 -3.79
CA LYS A 57 18.22 8.61 -5.04
C LYS A 57 17.10 8.15 -5.96
N LEU A 58 16.33 9.11 -6.48
CA LEU A 58 15.23 8.88 -7.40
C LEU A 58 15.50 9.64 -8.69
N THR A 59 15.51 8.92 -9.81
CA THR A 59 15.67 9.48 -11.15
C THR A 59 14.38 9.29 -11.94
N VAL A 60 13.91 10.36 -12.59
CA VAL A 60 12.79 10.33 -13.54
C VAL A 60 13.19 11.17 -14.73
N GLY A 61 13.45 10.55 -15.89
CA GLY A 61 13.99 11.27 -17.05
C GLY A 61 15.29 11.98 -16.70
N GLU A 62 15.32 13.30 -16.85
CA GLU A 62 16.48 14.14 -16.54
C GLU A 62 16.50 14.64 -15.08
N TRP A 63 15.41 14.46 -14.34
CA TRP A 63 15.31 14.95 -12.96
C TRP A 63 15.83 13.90 -11.98
N THR A 64 16.64 14.36 -11.03
CA THR A 64 17.15 13.52 -9.95
C THR A 64 16.93 14.19 -8.61
N THR A 65 16.39 13.45 -7.65
CA THR A 65 16.28 13.88 -6.25
C THR A 65 16.99 12.90 -5.34
N VAL A 66 17.54 13.41 -4.24
CA VAL A 66 18.16 12.59 -3.20
C VAL A 66 17.52 12.97 -1.87
N THR A 67 17.11 11.97 -1.12
CA THR A 67 16.51 12.14 0.21
C THR A 67 17.09 11.15 1.19
N GLU A 68 17.07 11.51 2.46
CA GLU A 68 17.51 10.65 3.56
C GLU A 68 16.38 10.48 4.57
N ALA A 69 16.20 9.27 5.08
CA ALA A 69 15.20 8.99 6.11
C ALA A 69 15.59 7.80 6.98
N LYS A 70 14.85 7.61 8.08
CA LYS A 70 15.08 6.54 9.06
C LYS A 70 14.67 5.16 8.55
N SER A 71 13.88 5.10 7.48
CA SER A 71 13.49 3.84 6.83
C SER A 71 13.53 3.93 5.31
N LYS A 72 13.75 2.79 4.63
CA LYS A 72 13.68 2.69 3.15
C LYS A 72 12.35 3.21 2.60
N LYS A 73 11.24 2.97 3.32
CA LYS A 73 9.89 3.35 2.91
C LYS A 73 9.71 4.86 2.99
N GLU A 74 10.13 5.49 4.09
CA GLU A 74 10.14 6.94 4.24
C GLU A 74 11.04 7.62 3.23
N ALA A 75 12.24 7.07 2.99
CA ALA A 75 13.18 7.65 2.03
C ALA A 75 12.58 7.68 0.62
N LYS A 76 11.98 6.57 0.16
CA LYS A 76 11.29 6.50 -1.14
C LYS A 76 10.08 7.44 -1.21
N HIS A 77 9.29 7.53 -0.13
CA HIS A 77 8.12 8.41 -0.06
C HIS A 77 8.53 9.89 -0.17
N ALA A 78 9.52 10.30 0.64
CA ALA A 78 10.08 11.64 0.62
C ALA A 78 10.71 11.96 -0.75
N ALA A 79 11.44 11.02 -1.35
CA ALA A 79 11.99 11.20 -2.70
C ALA A 79 10.89 11.47 -3.73
N ALA A 80 9.82 10.68 -3.71
CA ALA A 80 8.69 10.83 -4.63
C ALA A 80 7.98 12.17 -4.45
N VAL A 81 7.75 12.61 -3.21
CA VAL A 81 7.13 13.91 -2.93
C VAL A 81 8.03 15.07 -3.38
N ASN A 82 9.32 15.02 -3.09
CA ASN A 82 10.25 16.07 -3.51
C ASN A 82 10.37 16.15 -5.03
N MET A 83 10.38 14.99 -5.70
CA MET A 83 10.37 14.93 -7.16
C MET A 83 9.09 15.55 -7.74
N LEU A 84 7.91 15.22 -7.18
CA LEU A 84 6.65 15.82 -7.59
C LEU A 84 6.62 17.34 -7.37
N LYS A 85 7.22 17.84 -6.29
CA LYS A 85 7.35 19.29 -6.05
C LYS A 85 8.22 19.97 -7.11
N GLN A 86 9.34 19.35 -7.50
CA GLN A 86 10.20 19.89 -8.56
C GLN A 86 9.48 19.88 -9.92
N ILE A 87 8.89 18.75 -10.28
CA ILE A 87 8.15 18.60 -11.54
C ILE A 87 6.97 19.57 -11.59
N SER A 88 6.24 19.75 -10.48
CA SER A 88 5.08 20.64 -10.46
C SER A 88 5.48 22.09 -10.73
N VAL A 89 6.64 22.55 -10.26
CA VAL A 89 7.14 23.91 -10.55
C VAL A 89 7.54 24.05 -12.02
N ILE A 90 8.30 23.09 -12.55
CA ILE A 90 8.83 23.15 -13.93
C ILE A 90 7.69 22.99 -14.97
N LYS A 91 6.78 22.04 -14.74
CA LYS A 91 5.71 21.66 -15.68
C LYS A 91 4.33 22.10 -15.17
N TRP A 92 4.22 23.36 -14.74
CA TRP A 92 3.00 23.86 -14.11
C TRP A 92 1.75 23.81 -15.02
N LYS A 93 1.92 23.91 -16.35
CA LYS A 93 0.82 23.87 -17.32
C LYS A 93 0.19 22.48 -17.49
N GLU A 94 0.89 21.42 -17.13
CA GLU A 94 0.48 20.03 -17.39
C GLU A 94 0.00 19.30 -16.12
N ARG A 95 -0.05 19.98 -14.97
CA ARG A 95 -0.38 19.43 -13.63
C ARG A 95 -1.71 18.67 -13.58
N GLU A 96 -2.75 19.24 -14.16
CA GLU A 96 -4.11 18.64 -14.13
C GLU A 96 -4.13 17.27 -14.80
N SER A 97 -3.34 17.11 -15.87
CA SER A 97 -3.30 15.86 -16.60
C SER A 97 -2.85 14.72 -15.67
N TRP A 98 -1.93 14.96 -14.74
CA TRP A 98 -1.39 13.95 -13.84
C TRP A 98 -2.13 13.83 -12.51
N GLY A 99 -3.28 14.52 -12.36
CA GLY A 99 -4.10 14.49 -11.15
C GLY A 99 -3.58 15.39 -10.02
N LEU A 100 -2.75 16.39 -10.36
CA LEU A 100 -2.36 17.45 -9.42
C LEU A 100 -3.25 18.70 -9.62
N PRO A 101 -3.53 19.47 -8.56
CA PRO A 101 -4.25 20.73 -8.68
C PRO A 101 -3.57 21.71 -9.65
N ARG A 102 -4.37 22.44 -10.43
CA ARG A 102 -3.87 23.47 -11.36
C ARG A 102 -3.23 24.63 -10.60
N GLU A 103 -3.91 25.10 -9.56
CA GLU A 103 -3.47 26.21 -8.73
C GLU A 103 -2.24 25.83 -7.92
N GLY A 104 -1.21 26.70 -7.94
CA GLY A 104 0.08 26.42 -7.32
C GLY A 104 0.01 26.23 -5.82
N GLU A 105 -0.77 27.06 -5.13
CA GLU A 105 -0.95 26.98 -3.68
C GLU A 105 -1.67 25.70 -3.27
N GLN A 106 -2.74 25.32 -4.00
CA GLN A 106 -3.46 24.07 -3.78
C GLN A 106 -2.57 22.85 -4.06
N CYS A 107 -1.74 22.90 -5.11
CA CYS A 107 -0.80 21.84 -5.44
C CYS A 107 0.25 21.66 -4.33
N ASN A 108 0.83 22.76 -3.86
CA ASN A 108 1.81 22.73 -2.77
C ASN A 108 1.17 22.24 -1.45
N ALA A 109 -0.02 22.70 -1.11
CA ALA A 109 -0.77 22.22 0.05
C ALA A 109 -1.05 20.71 -0.05
N TYR A 110 -1.48 20.24 -1.21
CA TYR A 110 -1.72 18.82 -1.47
C TYR A 110 -0.44 17.98 -1.34
N LEU A 111 0.67 18.42 -1.94
CA LEU A 111 1.96 17.72 -1.85
C LEU A 111 2.53 17.75 -0.43
N ASN A 112 2.30 18.82 0.33
CA ASN A 112 2.68 18.90 1.74
C ASN A 112 1.84 17.95 2.60
N ASN A 113 0.53 17.85 2.35
CA ASN A 113 -0.33 16.85 3.00
C ASN A 113 0.12 15.43 2.64
N LEU A 114 0.54 15.17 1.41
CA LEU A 114 1.13 13.88 1.04
C LEU A 114 2.47 13.62 1.74
N ALA A 115 3.29 14.66 1.97
CA ALA A 115 4.54 14.54 2.71
C ALA A 115 4.31 14.10 4.17
N THR A 116 3.26 14.63 4.82
CA THR A 116 2.91 14.30 6.20
C THR A 116 2.26 12.94 6.34
N LEU A 117 1.64 12.42 5.27
CA LEU A 117 1.15 11.05 5.16
C LEU A 117 2.33 10.07 5.01
N VAL A 118 3.16 9.99 6.04
CA VAL A 118 4.23 9.01 6.10
C VAL A 118 3.57 7.62 6.17
N PRO A 119 3.92 6.68 5.27
CA PRO A 119 3.30 5.36 5.19
C PRO A 119 3.50 4.46 6.42
N CYS A 120 4.30 4.90 7.39
CA CYS A 120 4.52 4.25 8.67
C CYS A 120 3.47 4.65 9.71
N ARG A 121 2.70 5.73 9.47
CA ARG A 121 1.66 6.28 10.35
C ARG A 121 0.35 6.56 9.60
N LEU A 122 0.06 5.84 8.53
CA LEU A 122 -1.33 5.81 8.08
C LEU A 122 -2.09 5.01 9.16
N PRO A 123 -3.09 5.57 9.86
CA PRO A 123 -4.14 4.71 10.35
C PRO A 123 -4.64 4.00 9.08
N GLN A 124 -4.43 2.69 9.05
CA GLN A 124 -5.07 1.85 8.04
C GLN A 124 -6.54 2.25 8.03
N ARG A 125 -7.14 2.33 6.84
CA ARG A 125 -8.57 2.64 6.73
C ARG A 125 -9.33 1.82 7.79
N PRO A 126 -10.41 2.35 8.39
CA PRO A 126 -11.23 1.55 9.33
C PRO A 126 -11.74 0.23 8.74
N SER A 127 -11.65 0.04 7.41
CA SER A 127 -11.94 -1.23 6.72
C SER A 127 -10.84 -2.29 6.81
N ASP A 128 -9.59 -1.92 7.16
CA ASP A 128 -8.47 -2.85 7.35
C ASP A 128 -8.10 -3.01 8.85
N VAL A 129 -8.79 -2.26 9.72
CA VAL A 129 -8.85 -2.50 11.16
C VAL A 129 -10.19 -3.16 11.47
N SER A 130 -10.57 -4.18 10.67
CA SER A 130 -11.36 -5.24 11.28
C SER A 130 -10.41 -5.96 12.21
N ASP A 131 -10.78 -5.89 13.49
CA ASP A 131 -10.20 -6.60 14.59
C ASP A 131 -9.69 -7.98 14.22
N CYS A 132 -8.84 -8.48 15.10
CA CYS A 132 -8.50 -9.87 15.40
C CYS A 132 -9.68 -10.88 15.43
N HIS A 133 -10.81 -10.59 14.81
CA HIS A 133 -11.84 -11.53 14.45
C HIS A 133 -11.17 -12.67 13.69
N LEU A 134 -11.21 -13.83 14.32
CA LEU A 134 -11.35 -15.15 13.74
C LEU A 134 -11.97 -15.09 12.32
N GLU A 135 -11.21 -14.68 11.29
CA GLU A 135 -11.75 -14.60 9.94
C GLU A 135 -12.00 -16.04 9.52
N SER A 136 -13.26 -16.46 9.49
CA SER A 136 -13.68 -17.83 9.20
C SER A 136 -13.33 -18.32 7.78
N THR A 137 -12.53 -17.55 7.01
CA THR A 137 -12.25 -17.83 5.61
C THR A 137 -10.74 -17.78 5.28
N PRO A 138 -10.22 -18.76 4.54
CA PRO A 138 -8.81 -18.83 4.19
C PRO A 138 -8.43 -17.79 3.13
N ARG A 139 -7.64 -16.80 3.54
CA ARG A 139 -7.05 -15.77 2.66
C ARG A 139 -5.54 -15.92 2.47
N THR A 140 -5.01 -15.43 1.35
CA THR A 140 -3.58 -15.44 1.02
C THR A 140 -2.69 -14.82 2.11
N GLY A 141 -3.21 -13.85 2.87
CA GLY A 141 -2.52 -13.26 4.02
C GLY A 141 -2.10 -14.29 5.09
N HIS A 142 -2.85 -15.37 5.26
CA HIS A 142 -2.54 -16.45 6.20
C HIS A 142 -1.23 -17.15 5.88
N ILE A 143 -0.80 -17.20 4.60
CA ILE A 143 0.51 -17.78 4.25
C ILE A 143 1.64 -16.94 4.86
N MET A 144 1.53 -15.61 4.77
CA MET A 144 2.53 -14.69 5.32
C MET A 144 2.51 -14.70 6.85
N GLU A 145 1.32 -14.72 7.44
CA GLU A 145 1.16 -14.79 8.88
C GLU A 145 1.75 -16.10 9.43
N LEU A 146 1.50 -17.25 8.79
CA LEU A 146 2.07 -18.52 9.21
C LEU A 146 3.60 -18.50 9.11
N LYS A 147 4.16 -18.03 7.99
CA LYS A 147 5.62 -17.87 7.83
C LYS A 147 6.22 -16.99 8.92
N ARG A 148 5.56 -15.89 9.26
CA ARG A 148 5.97 -14.98 10.34
C ARG A 148 5.92 -15.67 11.70
N LEU A 149 4.89 -16.45 11.98
CA LEU A 149 4.71 -17.20 13.21
C LEU A 149 5.81 -18.27 13.37
N CYS A 150 6.06 -19.03 12.31
CA CYS A 150 7.13 -20.02 12.25
C CYS A 150 8.52 -19.38 12.42
N GLY A 151 8.77 -18.25 11.77
CA GLY A 151 10.03 -17.51 11.91
C GLY A 151 10.28 -17.01 13.34
N LYS A 152 9.23 -16.48 14.01
CA LYS A 152 9.32 -16.07 15.42
C LYS A 152 9.60 -17.23 16.37
N ARG A 153 9.15 -18.44 16.03
CA ARG A 153 9.27 -19.65 16.86
C ARG A 153 10.39 -20.59 16.42
N CYS A 154 11.22 -20.18 15.46
CA CYS A 154 12.25 -21.02 14.85
C CYS A 154 11.73 -22.36 14.31
N LEU A 155 10.45 -22.43 13.92
CA LEU A 155 9.84 -23.61 13.32
C LEU A 155 10.15 -23.64 11.82
N LYS A 156 10.63 -24.77 11.30
CA LYS A 156 10.77 -24.96 9.85
C LYS A 156 9.41 -25.31 9.27
N LEU A 157 8.99 -24.54 8.27
CA LEU A 157 7.74 -24.73 7.53
C LEU A 157 8.03 -25.15 6.10
N ARG A 158 7.38 -26.22 5.65
CA ARG A 158 7.39 -26.69 4.26
C ARG A 158 5.97 -26.78 3.73
N PHE A 159 5.76 -26.40 2.47
CA PHE A 159 4.51 -26.67 1.78
C PHE A 159 4.73 -27.75 0.73
N GLU A 160 3.87 -28.77 0.75
CA GLU A 160 3.78 -29.81 -0.27
C GLU A 160 2.49 -29.58 -1.04
N VAL A 161 2.55 -29.43 -2.37
CA VAL A 161 1.38 -29.08 -3.19
C VAL A 161 1.19 -30.15 -4.25
N ASN A 162 0.05 -30.81 -4.21
CA ASN A 162 -0.35 -31.88 -5.12
C ASN A 162 -1.55 -31.41 -5.95
N ALA A 163 -1.54 -31.72 -7.24
CA ALA A 163 -2.70 -31.52 -8.09
C ALA A 163 -3.68 -32.69 -7.88
N SER A 164 -4.96 -32.40 -7.63
CA SER A 164 -6.00 -33.41 -7.60
C SER A 164 -6.65 -33.54 -8.98
N GLN A 165 -7.17 -34.73 -9.30
CA GLN A 165 -7.74 -35.06 -10.61
C GLN A 165 -9.03 -34.25 -10.90
N ASP A 166 -9.71 -33.74 -9.88
CA ASP A 166 -10.96 -32.98 -9.99
C ASP A 166 -10.77 -31.47 -10.32
N GLY A 167 -9.61 -31.09 -10.86
CA GLY A 167 -9.30 -29.66 -11.13
C GLY A 167 -9.08 -28.81 -9.86
N LYS A 168 -9.08 -29.43 -8.68
CA LYS A 168 -8.71 -28.81 -7.40
C LYS A 168 -7.24 -29.06 -7.09
N VAL A 169 -6.62 -28.13 -6.38
CA VAL A 169 -5.25 -28.25 -5.88
C VAL A 169 -5.29 -28.47 -4.38
N THR A 170 -4.52 -29.44 -3.91
CA THR A 170 -4.37 -29.73 -2.48
C THR A 170 -2.98 -29.31 -2.03
N ALA A 171 -2.90 -28.58 -0.92
CA ALA A 171 -1.64 -28.20 -0.30
C ALA A 171 -1.58 -28.71 1.14
N VAL A 172 -0.41 -29.13 1.58
CA VAL A 172 -0.13 -29.59 2.94
C VAL A 172 0.96 -28.70 3.52
N ALA A 173 0.67 -28.03 4.62
CA ALA A 173 1.64 -27.30 5.44
C ALA A 173 2.24 -28.25 6.48
N CYS A 174 3.53 -28.54 6.35
CA CYS A 174 4.30 -29.41 7.23
C CYS A 174 5.17 -28.55 8.16
N LEU A 175 4.97 -28.71 9.47
CA LEU A 175 5.83 -28.14 10.50
C LEU A 175 6.88 -29.17 10.95
N CYS A 176 8.03 -28.69 11.45
CA CYS A 176 9.12 -29.56 11.90
C CYS A 176 8.81 -30.39 13.16
N ASP A 177 7.75 -30.06 13.88
CA ASP A 177 7.22 -30.82 15.02
C ASP A 177 6.37 -32.03 14.58
N GLY A 178 6.32 -32.31 13.27
CA GLY A 178 5.56 -33.42 12.70
C GLY A 178 4.11 -33.09 12.38
N ARG A 179 3.61 -31.89 12.74
CA ARG A 179 2.24 -31.49 12.43
C ARG A 179 2.06 -31.19 10.95
N ARG A 180 0.96 -31.66 10.38
CA ARG A 180 0.62 -31.51 8.97
C ARG A 180 -0.81 -30.99 8.86
N PHE A 181 -0.99 -29.92 8.09
CA PHE A 181 -2.30 -29.28 7.88
C PHE A 181 -2.61 -29.24 6.40
N THR A 182 -3.75 -29.77 6.01
CA THR A 182 -4.15 -29.88 4.60
C THR A 182 -5.17 -28.79 4.25
N GLY A 183 -5.07 -28.24 3.04
CA GLY A 183 -6.04 -27.30 2.51
C GLY A 183 -6.20 -27.43 1.01
N GLU A 184 -7.43 -27.20 0.54
CA GLU A 184 -7.80 -27.32 -0.86
C GLU A 184 -8.17 -25.95 -1.46
N GLY A 185 -7.96 -25.80 -2.76
CA GLY A 185 -8.41 -24.62 -3.47
C GLY A 185 -8.28 -24.74 -4.98
N PRO A 186 -8.86 -23.80 -5.74
CA PRO A 186 -8.81 -23.81 -7.19
C PRO A 186 -7.43 -23.42 -7.76
N SER A 187 -6.46 -23.07 -6.90
CA SER A 187 -5.09 -22.78 -7.29
C SER A 187 -4.12 -23.13 -6.18
N LYS A 188 -2.84 -23.36 -6.54
CA LYS A 188 -1.75 -23.62 -5.58
C LYS A 188 -1.75 -22.61 -4.43
N ARG A 189 -1.93 -21.33 -4.76
CA ARG A 189 -1.91 -20.24 -3.78
C ARG A 189 -3.11 -20.26 -2.85
N LYS A 190 -4.32 -20.58 -3.35
CA LYS A 190 -5.52 -20.69 -2.50
C LYS A 190 -5.50 -21.95 -1.63
N ALA A 191 -5.02 -23.08 -2.17
CA ALA A 191 -4.82 -24.30 -1.41
C ALA A 191 -3.82 -24.10 -0.24
N MET A 192 -2.69 -23.45 -0.50
CA MET A 192 -1.72 -23.09 0.54
C MET A 192 -2.30 -22.13 1.59
N ALA A 193 -3.17 -21.20 1.18
CA ALA A 193 -3.84 -20.30 2.11
C ALA A 193 -4.80 -21.05 3.03
N ALA A 194 -5.53 -22.06 2.52
CA ALA A 194 -6.38 -22.94 3.30
C ALA A 194 -5.57 -23.79 4.29
N ALA A 195 -4.48 -24.39 3.84
CA ALA A 195 -3.58 -25.16 4.71
C ALA A 195 -2.97 -24.29 5.82
N ALA A 196 -2.56 -23.05 5.46
CA ALA A 196 -1.99 -22.11 6.40
C ALA A 196 -3.02 -21.61 7.43
N PHE A 197 -4.27 -21.45 7.01
CA PHE A 197 -5.38 -21.04 7.87
C PHE A 197 -5.62 -22.07 8.99
N GLU A 198 -5.78 -23.35 8.64
CA GLU A 198 -5.95 -24.43 9.62
C GLU A 198 -4.75 -24.54 10.57
N CYS A 199 -3.53 -24.41 10.03
CA CYS A 199 -2.32 -24.42 10.84
C CYS A 199 -2.29 -23.27 11.85
N ILE A 200 -2.59 -22.04 11.42
CA ILE A 200 -2.63 -20.88 12.33
C ILE A 200 -3.70 -21.07 13.40
N LYS A 201 -4.88 -21.58 13.04
CA LYS A 201 -5.97 -21.84 13.98
C LYS A 201 -5.53 -22.81 15.08
N ALA A 202 -4.88 -23.92 14.71
CA ALA A 202 -4.35 -24.88 15.67
C ALA A 202 -3.24 -24.28 16.56
N VAL A 203 -2.26 -23.61 15.94
CA VAL A 203 -1.11 -23.04 16.66
C VAL A 203 -1.51 -21.87 17.57
N LYS A 204 -2.52 -21.08 17.22
CA LYS A 204 -3.04 -20.00 18.06
C LYS A 204 -3.92 -20.51 19.20
N PHE A 205 -4.69 -21.59 18.98
CA PHE A 205 -5.52 -22.19 20.02
C PHE A 205 -4.68 -22.72 21.19
N GLU A 206 -3.54 -23.35 20.91
CA GLU A 206 -2.60 -23.83 21.95
C GLU A 206 -2.03 -22.71 22.83
N ILE A 207 -1.86 -21.50 22.28
CA ILE A 207 -1.39 -20.33 23.05
C ILE A 207 -2.42 -19.92 24.10
N SER A 208 -3.70 -20.04 23.77
CA SER A 208 -4.79 -19.66 24.68
C SER A 208 -4.96 -20.67 25.81
N VAL A 209 -4.57 -21.94 25.61
CA VAL A 209 -4.74 -23.02 26.59
C VAL A 209 -3.56 -23.11 27.57
N HIS A 210 -2.36 -22.66 27.18
CA HIS A 210 -1.18 -22.64 28.07
C HIS A 210 -0.96 -21.28 28.78
N ALA A 211 -1.87 -20.33 28.63
CA ALA A 211 -1.84 -19.01 29.28
C ALA A 211 -2.76 -18.89 30.51
N THR A 212 -3.39 -19.99 30.91
CA THR A 212 -4.19 -20.19 32.14
C THR A 212 -3.52 -21.22 33.01
#